data_AF-A0A7S2Y0P9-F1
#
_entry.id   AF-A0A7S2Y0P9-F1
#
_cell.length_a   1.000
_cell.length_b   1.000
_cell.length_c   1.000
_cell.angle_alpha   90.00
_cell.angle_beta   90.00
_cell.angle_gamma   90.00
#
_symmetry.space_group_name_H-M   'P 1'
#
loop_
_entity.id
_entity.type
_entity.pdbx_description
1 polymer ?
#
loop_
_entity_poly.entity_id
_entity_poly.type
_entity_poly.pdbx_seq_one_letter_code
_entity_poly.pdbx_strand_id
1 'polypeptide(L)'
;TYSAPLYVDVAQKVFDASAPDTPDAQPLESRECPKEFLGYVPIMLRSTFCVLSGKTDKELTELGECIYDQGGYFVINGSEKVLIAQERMSSNHVYCFAKKQPSKFSWVCETRSHVEGRSKPPSTLYLQMYNKGGKNAVEGNQIRANLP
;
A
#
# COMPACT_ATOMS: atom_id res chain seq x y z
N THR A 1 -6.33 -2.44 -24.38
CA THR A 1 -5.50 -2.53 -23.17
C THR A 1 -5.01 -3.94 -23.03
N TYR A 2 -3.72 -4.13 -22.76
CA TYR A 2 -3.14 -5.45 -22.54
C TYR A 2 -3.38 -5.85 -21.07
N SER A 3 -4.30 -6.78 -20.86
CA SER A 3 -4.80 -7.18 -19.53
C SER A 3 -5.26 -8.63 -19.53
N ALA A 4 -5.24 -9.28 -18.37
CA ALA A 4 -5.84 -10.60 -18.16
C ALA A 4 -7.10 -10.53 -17.29
N PRO A 5 -8.06 -11.44 -17.48
CA PRO A 5 -9.20 -11.57 -16.60
C PRO A 5 -8.78 -12.09 -15.22
N LEU A 6 -9.35 -11.51 -14.17
CA LEU A 6 -9.17 -11.89 -12.77
C LEU A 6 -10.43 -12.58 -12.27
N TYR A 7 -10.24 -13.77 -11.69
CA TYR A 7 -11.31 -14.57 -11.10
C TYR A 7 -11.04 -14.80 -9.61
N VAL A 8 -12.10 -14.93 -8.82
CA VAL A 8 -12.04 -15.17 -7.38
C VAL A 8 -13.07 -16.22 -6.97
N ASP A 9 -12.78 -16.96 -5.90
CA ASP A 9 -13.76 -17.87 -5.29
C ASP A 9 -14.52 -17.12 -4.19
N VAL A 10 -15.85 -17.15 -4.25
CA VAL A 10 -16.73 -16.41 -3.33
C VAL A 10 -17.51 -17.41 -2.48
N ALA A 11 -17.38 -17.29 -1.15
CA ALA A 11 -18.21 -18.01 -0.20
C ALA A 11 -19.28 -17.07 0.37
N GLN A 12 -20.54 -17.32 0.05
CA GLN A 12 -21.69 -16.57 0.56
C GLN A 12 -22.36 -17.35 1.69
N LYS A 13 -22.57 -16.69 2.84
CA LYS A 13 -23.32 -17.23 3.98
C LYS A 13 -24.47 -16.29 4.33
N VAL A 14 -25.68 -16.82 4.42
CA VAL A 14 -26.90 -16.08 4.76
C VAL A 14 -27.29 -16.40 6.20
N PHE A 15 -27.53 -15.36 7.00
CA PHE A 15 -27.94 -15.48 8.40
C PHE A 15 -29.31 -14.84 8.61
N ASP A 16 -30.11 -15.38 9.52
CA ASP A 16 -31.40 -14.81 9.89
C ASP A 16 -31.20 -13.58 10.79
N ALA A 17 -31.84 -12.46 10.46
CA ALA A 17 -31.77 -11.24 11.27
C ALA A 17 -32.59 -11.34 12.58
N SER A 18 -33.52 -12.29 12.67
CA SER A 18 -34.38 -12.50 13.84
C SER A 18 -33.78 -13.44 14.90
N ALA A 19 -32.72 -14.17 14.53
CA ALA A 19 -31.97 -15.03 15.44
C ALA A 19 -31.05 -14.18 16.35
N PRO A 20 -30.80 -14.62 17.60
CA PRO A 20 -29.83 -13.94 18.46
C PRO A 20 -28.43 -13.99 17.83
N ASP A 21 -27.75 -12.84 17.84
CA ASP A 21 -26.41 -12.64 17.25
C ASP A 21 -25.35 -13.33 18.12
N THR A 22 -25.34 -14.67 18.08
CA THR A 22 -24.39 -15.51 18.82
C THR A 22 -23.21 -15.90 17.92
N PRO A 23 -22.00 -16.04 18.48
CA PRO A 23 -20.82 -16.46 17.72
C PRO A 23 -20.96 -17.81 17.01
N ASP A 24 -21.88 -18.66 17.49
CA ASP A 24 -22.15 -20.01 16.98
C ASP A 24 -23.41 -20.08 16.09
N ALA A 25 -23.95 -18.95 15.64
CA ALA A 25 -25.10 -18.93 14.75
C ALA A 25 -24.78 -19.70 13.45
N GLN A 26 -25.54 -20.76 13.15
CA GLN A 26 -25.39 -21.49 11.90
C GLN A 26 -26.01 -20.68 10.75
N PRO A 27 -25.34 -20.59 9.59
CA PRO A 27 -25.93 -19.93 8.43
C PRO A 27 -27.15 -20.73 7.95
N LEU A 28 -28.22 -20.03 7.56
CA LEU A 28 -29.40 -20.59 6.90
C LEU A 28 -29.02 -21.23 5.56
N GLU A 29 -28.14 -20.58 4.83
CA GLU A 29 -27.67 -21.02 3.52
C GLU A 29 -26.18 -20.70 3.39
N SER A 30 -25.41 -21.67 2.91
CA SER A 30 -24.02 -21.47 2.52
C SER A 30 -23.85 -21.88 1.07
N ARG A 31 -23.35 -20.95 0.26
CA ARG A 31 -23.11 -21.14 -1.17
C ARG A 31 -21.64 -20.87 -1.48
N GLU A 32 -21.00 -21.82 -2.13
CA GLU A 32 -19.67 -21.65 -2.71
C GLU A 32 -19.80 -21.36 -4.20
N CYS A 33 -19.22 -20.25 -4.63
CA CYS A 33 -19.20 -19.77 -6.01
C CYS A 33 -17.74 -19.75 -6.48
N PRO A 34 -17.22 -20.85 -7.03
CA PRO A 34 -15.86 -20.88 -7.54
C PRO A 34 -15.74 -20.11 -8.85
N LYS A 35 -14.59 -19.46 -9.08
CA LYS A 35 -14.20 -18.80 -10.33
C LYS A 35 -15.17 -17.71 -10.80
N GLU A 36 -15.62 -16.87 -9.88
CA GLU A 36 -16.41 -15.68 -10.19
C GLU A 36 -15.53 -14.61 -10.84
N PHE A 37 -16.03 -14.00 -11.92
CA PHE A 37 -15.30 -12.97 -12.65
C PHE A 37 -15.31 -11.65 -11.89
N LEU A 38 -14.13 -11.13 -11.55
CA LEU A 38 -13.99 -9.85 -10.83
C LEU A 38 -13.72 -8.67 -11.77
N GLY A 39 -12.99 -8.89 -12.85
CA GLY A 39 -12.63 -7.84 -13.80
C GLY A 39 -11.36 -8.15 -14.59
N TYR A 40 -10.74 -7.11 -15.14
CA TYR A 40 -9.47 -7.22 -15.86
C TYR A 40 -8.36 -6.50 -15.11
N VAL A 41 -7.17 -7.10 -15.07
CA VAL A 41 -5.96 -6.50 -14.51
C VAL A 41 -4.94 -6.27 -15.64
N PRO A 42 -4.46 -5.03 -15.84
CA PRO A 42 -3.38 -4.76 -16.79
C PRO A 42 -2.14 -5.59 -16.47
N ILE A 43 -1.57 -6.24 -17.48
CA ILE A 43 -0.33 -7.02 -17.33
C ILE A 43 0.84 -6.16 -17.79
N MET A 44 1.92 -6.17 -17.00
CA MET A 44 3.18 -5.54 -17.38
C MET A 44 3.88 -6.40 -18.44
N LEU A 45 4.34 -5.81 -19.54
CA LEU A 45 5.06 -6.52 -20.59
C LEU A 45 6.34 -7.15 -20.03
N ARG A 46 6.61 -8.40 -20.44
CA ARG A 46 7.70 -9.26 -19.96
C ARG A 46 7.68 -9.60 -18.45
N SER A 47 6.60 -9.30 -17.72
CA SER A 47 6.39 -9.85 -16.37
C SER A 47 6.06 -11.35 -16.42
N THR A 48 6.10 -12.02 -15.26
CA THR A 48 5.84 -13.48 -15.16
C THR A 48 4.50 -13.93 -15.73
N PHE A 49 3.48 -13.06 -15.70
CA PHE A 49 2.14 -13.33 -16.22
C PHE A 49 1.94 -12.89 -17.68
N CYS A 50 2.95 -12.29 -18.32
CA CYS A 50 2.90 -11.88 -19.71
C CYS A 50 3.14 -13.06 -20.65
N VAL A 51 2.45 -13.07 -21.80
CA VAL A 51 2.65 -14.08 -22.85
C VAL A 51 4.08 -14.08 -23.41
N LEU A 52 4.81 -12.95 -23.30
CA LEU A 52 6.20 -12.81 -23.76
C LEU A 52 7.21 -13.34 -22.74
N SER A 53 6.77 -13.70 -21.53
CA SER A 53 7.64 -14.22 -20.46
C SER A 53 8.33 -15.51 -20.88
N GLY A 54 9.65 -15.58 -20.71
CA GLY A 54 10.45 -16.78 -20.98
C GLY A 54 10.60 -17.17 -22.45
N LYS A 55 10.14 -16.35 -23.39
CA LYS A 55 10.33 -16.59 -24.82
C LYS A 55 11.77 -16.32 -25.24
N THR A 56 12.26 -17.12 -26.19
CA THR A 56 13.56 -16.93 -26.84
C THR A 56 13.52 -15.79 -27.86
N ASP A 57 14.68 -15.23 -28.20
CA ASP A 57 14.82 -14.17 -29.20
C ASP A 57 14.16 -14.53 -30.55
N LYS A 58 14.25 -15.80 -30.93
CA LYS A 58 13.61 -16.32 -32.15
C LYS A 58 12.09 -16.26 -32.05
N GLU A 59 11.50 -16.77 -30.96
CA GLU A 59 10.06 -16.76 -30.75
C GLU A 59 9.51 -15.33 -30.63
N LEU A 60 10.26 -14.41 -30.03
CA LEU A 60 9.90 -12.98 -29.98
C LEU A 60 9.87 -12.38 -31.38
N THR A 61 10.90 -12.65 -32.19
CA THR A 61 10.96 -12.17 -33.58
C THR A 61 9.82 -12.75 -34.43
N GLU A 62 9.48 -14.02 -34.24
CA GLU A 62 8.34 -14.68 -34.92
C GLU A 62 6.98 -14.07 -34.53
N LEU A 63 6.86 -13.53 -33.32
CA LEU A 63 5.68 -12.80 -32.85
C LEU A 63 5.66 -11.33 -33.29
N GLY A 64 6.69 -10.86 -33.98
CA GLY A 64 6.83 -9.46 -34.41
C GLY A 64 7.28 -8.51 -33.30
N GLU A 65 7.79 -9.05 -32.19
CA GLU A 65 8.29 -8.28 -31.06
C GLU A 65 9.78 -7.96 -31.20
N CYS A 66 10.20 -6.83 -30.63
CA CYS A 66 11.61 -6.45 -30.62
C CYS A 66 12.38 -7.23 -29.54
N ILE A 67 13.47 -7.90 -29.91
CA ILE A 67 14.33 -8.63 -28.96
C ILE A 67 14.99 -7.69 -27.94
N TYR A 68 15.25 -6.44 -28.34
CA TYR A 68 15.91 -5.42 -27.50
C TYR A 68 14.96 -4.63 -26.61
N ASP A 69 13.64 -4.76 -26.79
CA ASP A 69 12.68 -4.18 -25.85
C ASP A 69 12.92 -4.78 -24.46
N GLN A 70 12.91 -3.98 -23.40
CA GLN A 70 13.10 -4.48 -22.04
C GLN A 70 11.76 -4.82 -21.36
N GLY A 71 10.64 -4.39 -21.92
CA GLY A 71 9.34 -4.47 -21.25
C GLY A 71 9.30 -3.59 -20.01
N GLY A 72 8.56 -4.01 -18.97
CA GLY A 72 8.46 -3.23 -17.72
C GLY A 72 7.46 -2.07 -17.77
N TYR A 73 6.60 -2.04 -18.78
CA TYR A 73 5.54 -1.04 -18.95
C TYR A 73 4.19 -1.70 -19.24
N PHE A 74 3.14 -0.91 -19.21
CA PHE A 74 1.76 -1.33 -19.46
C PHE A 74 1.24 -0.72 -20.75
N VAL A 75 0.47 -1.50 -21.53
CA VAL A 75 -0.22 -1.01 -22.72
C VAL A 75 -1.68 -0.70 -22.39
N ILE A 76 -2.01 0.57 -22.21
CA ILE A 76 -3.36 1.04 -21.88
C ILE A 76 -3.92 1.80 -23.07
N ASN A 77 -5.07 1.37 -23.60
CA ASN A 77 -5.71 1.97 -24.78
C ASN A 77 -4.76 2.14 -25.98
N GLY A 78 -3.86 1.16 -26.21
CA GLY A 78 -2.89 1.18 -27.29
C GLY A 78 -1.65 2.06 -27.04
N SER A 79 -1.60 2.76 -25.91
CA SER A 79 -0.43 3.56 -25.52
C SER A 79 0.38 2.90 -24.42
N GLU A 80 1.68 3.06 -24.49
CA GLU A 80 2.62 2.62 -23.46
C GLU A 80 2.57 3.56 -22.24
N LYS A 81 2.65 2.97 -21.05
CA LYS A 81 2.56 3.65 -19.76
C LYS A 81 3.54 3.01 -18.77
N VAL A 82 4.39 3.83 -18.18
CA VAL A 82 5.37 3.42 -17.17
C VAL A 82 4.96 3.98 -15.82
N LEU A 83 5.07 3.18 -14.77
CA LEU A 83 4.95 3.66 -13.39
C LEU A 83 6.32 4.13 -12.91
N ILE A 84 6.40 5.39 -12.48
CA ILE A 84 7.64 5.97 -11.96
C ILE A 84 7.69 5.75 -10.45
N ALA A 85 8.80 5.20 -9.97
CA ALA A 85 9.04 5.02 -8.55
C ALA A 85 8.87 6.35 -7.79
N GLN A 86 8.09 6.32 -6.71
CA GLN A 86 7.84 7.48 -5.86
C GLN A 86 8.68 7.37 -4.60
N GLU A 87 9.62 8.29 -4.44
CA GLU A 87 10.40 8.39 -3.21
C GLU A 87 9.52 8.91 -2.07
N ARG A 88 9.60 8.25 -0.91
CA ARG A 88 8.95 8.67 0.34
C ARG A 88 9.86 8.37 1.51
N MET A 89 9.70 9.12 2.60
CA MET A 89 10.37 8.80 3.86
C MET A 89 9.91 7.43 4.37
N SER A 90 10.85 6.63 4.84
CA SER A 90 10.56 5.30 5.38
C SER A 90 9.66 5.40 6.62
N SER A 91 8.61 4.58 6.67
CA SER A 91 7.73 4.44 7.84
C SER A 91 8.38 3.58 8.91
N ASN A 92 7.79 3.55 10.11
CA ASN A 92 8.23 2.73 11.24
C ASN A 92 9.67 3.01 11.72
N HIS A 93 10.22 4.18 11.38
CA HIS A 93 11.49 4.69 11.86
C HIS A 93 11.28 5.96 12.68
N VAL A 94 12.10 6.15 13.71
CA VAL A 94 12.11 7.38 14.52
C VAL A 94 13.12 8.35 13.92
N TYR A 95 12.64 9.51 13.48
CA TYR A 95 13.47 10.59 12.97
C TYR A 95 13.60 11.68 14.03
N CYS A 96 14.83 12.05 14.39
CA CYS A 96 15.11 13.08 15.39
C CYS A 96 15.72 14.33 14.72
N PHE A 97 15.03 15.47 14.80
CA PHE A 97 15.46 16.72 14.19
C PHE A 97 15.80 17.78 15.25
N ALA A 98 17.01 18.31 15.20
CA ALA A 98 17.35 19.54 15.91
C ALA A 98 16.67 20.74 15.23
N LYS A 99 15.98 21.57 16.02
CA LYS A 99 15.30 22.78 15.53
C LYS A 99 16.10 24.02 15.95
N LYS A 100 16.26 24.95 15.01
CA LYS A 100 16.91 26.25 15.25
C LYS A 100 15.87 27.28 15.73
N GLN A 101 16.35 28.35 16.37
CA GLN A 101 15.52 29.53 16.67
C GLN A 101 14.89 30.07 15.37
N PRO A 102 13.62 30.53 15.37
CA PRO A 102 12.78 30.90 16.52
C PRO A 102 11.82 29.80 17.00
N SER A 103 12.06 28.53 16.65
CA SER A 103 11.21 27.41 17.12
C SER A 103 11.09 27.38 18.64
N LYS A 104 9.90 27.09 19.17
CA LYS A 104 9.69 26.86 20.62
C LYS A 104 10.32 25.56 21.12
N PHE A 105 10.63 24.64 20.22
CA PHE A 105 11.23 23.34 20.50
C PHE A 105 12.71 23.32 20.10
N SER A 106 13.53 22.66 20.91
CA SER A 106 14.95 22.35 20.64
C SER A 106 15.09 21.11 19.77
N TRP A 107 14.31 20.07 20.07
CA TRP A 107 14.29 18.80 19.35
C TRP A 107 12.86 18.39 19.02
N VAL A 108 12.67 17.83 17.83
CA VAL A 108 11.40 17.20 17.42
C VAL A 108 11.74 15.82 16.89
N CYS A 109 11.21 14.81 17.56
CA CYS A 109 11.22 13.44 17.05
C CYS A 109 9.85 13.15 16.43
N GLU A 110 9.84 12.60 15.22
CA GLU A 110 8.63 12.11 14.56
C GLU A 110 8.78 10.63 14.24
N THR A 111 7.67 9.91 14.33
CA THR A 111 7.57 8.55 13.79
C THR A 111 6.23 8.39 13.09
N ARG A 112 6.26 7.77 11.91
CA ARG A 112 5.08 7.47 11.10
C ARG A 112 4.88 5.97 11.11
N SER A 113 3.95 5.51 11.95
CA SER A 113 3.57 4.11 12.05
C SER A 113 2.71 3.71 10.85
N HIS A 114 3.07 2.62 10.18
CA HIS A 114 2.28 2.03 9.12
C HIS A 114 2.26 0.51 9.28
N VAL A 115 1.06 -0.06 9.41
CA VAL A 115 0.87 -1.50 9.56
C VAL A 115 0.95 -2.14 8.19
N GLU A 116 1.90 -3.07 8.02
CA GLU A 116 2.06 -3.81 6.78
C GLU A 116 0.80 -4.61 6.43
N GLY A 117 0.46 -4.65 5.14
CA GLY A 117 -0.69 -5.41 4.64
C GLY A 117 -2.07 -4.84 4.95
N ARG A 118 -2.17 -3.68 5.62
CA ARG A 118 -3.45 -2.98 5.82
C ARG A 118 -3.48 -1.66 5.06
N SER A 119 -4.60 -1.39 4.40
CA SER A 119 -4.88 -0.09 3.78
C SER A 119 -5.31 0.96 4.82
N LYS A 120 -4.51 1.13 5.89
CA LYS A 120 -4.68 2.22 6.85
C LYS A 120 -3.65 3.31 6.56
N PRO A 121 -4.04 4.59 6.53
CA PRO A 121 -3.08 5.67 6.37
C PRO A 121 -2.05 5.65 7.53
N PRO A 122 -0.80 6.07 7.29
CA PRO A 122 0.20 6.11 8.35
C PRO A 122 -0.20 7.03 9.51
N SER A 123 -0.12 6.53 10.74
CA SER A 123 -0.36 7.29 11.98
C SER A 123 0.92 8.00 12.40
N THR A 124 0.87 9.32 12.61
CA THR A 124 2.06 10.10 12.98
C THR A 124 2.06 10.42 14.47
N LEU A 125 3.16 10.13 15.15
CA LEU A 125 3.43 10.50 16.55
C LEU A 125 4.54 11.55 16.58
N TYR A 126 4.37 12.59 17.40
CA TYR A 126 5.40 13.59 17.66
C TYR A 126 5.83 13.60 19.13
N LEU A 127 7.14 13.66 19.36
CA LEU A 127 7.76 13.97 20.65
C LEU A 127 8.56 15.27 20.49
N GLN A 128 8.22 16.31 21.23
CA GLN A 128 8.75 17.66 21.04
C GLN A 128 9.33 18.18 22.35
N MET A 129 10.64 18.42 22.39
CA MET A 129 11.34 18.96 23.55
C MET A 129 11.36 20.49 23.47
N TYR A 130 10.86 21.18 24.50
CA TYR A 130 10.91 22.65 24.57
C TYR A 130 12.35 23.17 24.71
N ASN A 131 12.56 24.42 24.29
CA ASN A 131 13.78 25.16 24.64
C ASN A 131 13.81 25.50 26.14
N LYS A 132 15.00 25.50 26.74
CA LYS A 132 15.21 25.94 28.13
C LYS A 132 14.69 27.37 28.31
N GLY A 133 13.87 27.60 29.34
CA GLY A 133 13.34 28.93 29.66
C GLY A 133 12.21 29.43 28.75
N GLY A 134 11.53 28.53 28.02
CA GLY A 134 10.31 28.89 27.28
C GLY A 134 9.19 29.37 28.21
N LYS A 135 8.35 30.30 27.75
CA LYS A 135 7.15 30.75 28.49
C LYS A 135 6.31 29.51 28.88
N ASN A 136 6.03 29.34 30.17
CA ASN A 136 5.35 28.20 30.83
C ASN A 136 6.20 26.95 31.13
N ALA A 137 7.53 27.00 31.04
CA ALA A 137 8.37 25.88 31.45
C ALA A 137 8.46 25.75 32.98
N VAL A 138 7.98 24.63 33.53
CA VAL A 138 8.38 24.10 34.84
C VAL A 138 9.81 23.58 34.66
N GLU A 139 10.70 23.81 35.63
CA GLU A 139 12.16 23.64 35.55
C GLU A 139 12.65 22.50 34.63
N GLY A 140 13.61 22.81 33.76
CA GLY A 140 14.26 21.84 32.86
C GLY A 140 13.73 21.83 31.41
N ASN A 141 14.04 20.75 30.69
CA ASN A 141 13.60 20.51 29.31
C ASN A 141 12.31 19.68 29.31
N GLN A 142 11.15 20.33 29.18
CA GLN A 142 9.88 19.61 29.09
C GLN A 142 9.71 18.92 27.73
N ILE A 143 9.18 17.69 27.73
CA ILE A 143 8.82 16.95 26.51
C ILE A 143 7.31 16.91 26.38
N ARG A 144 6.81 17.35 25.22
CA ARG A 144 5.40 17.24 24.82
C ARG A 144 5.25 16.08 23.84
N ALA A 145 4.36 15.15 24.14
CA ALA A 145 3.92 14.13 23.20
C ALA A 145 2.59 14.55 22.55
N ASN A 146 2.49 14.46 21.22
CA ASN A 146 1.21 14.50 20.52
C ASN A 146 0.95 13.11 19.95
N LEU A 147 0.08 12.37 20.62
CA LEU A 147 -0.36 11.04 20.19
C LEU A 147 -1.32 11.16 18.99
N PRO A 148 -1.34 10.17 18.08
CA PRO A 148 -2.26 10.11 16.95
C PRO A 148 -3.73 9.92 17.36
#